data_AF-A0C347-F1
#
_entry.id   AF-A0C347-F1
#
_cell.length_a   1.000
_cell.length_b   1.000
_cell.length_c   1.000
_cell.angle_alpha   90.00
_cell.angle_beta   90.00
_cell.angle_gamma   90.00
#
_symmetry.space_group_name_H-M   'P 1'
#
loop_
_entity.id
_entity.type
_entity.pdbx_description
1 polymer ?
#
loop_
_entity_poly.entity_id
_entity_poly.type
_entity_poly.pdbx_seq_one_letter_code
_entity_poly.pdbx_strand_id
1 'polypeptide(L)'
;MSEFQKIDEDDYFRLNDIFCIWLMKKQNTHFEDLSYKDAKKKFKKFCKRYNNQKLDPLYYEHEKLIEKYQSDIQSKHKWNFK
;
A
#
# COMPACT_ATOMS: atom_id res chain seq x y z
N MET A 1 0.39 -7.84 24.80
CA MET A 1 1.33 -7.56 23.70
C MET A 1 0.55 -7.71 22.43
N SER A 2 0.39 -6.65 21.62
CA SER A 2 -0.31 -6.77 20.33
C SER A 2 0.52 -7.68 19.43
N GLU A 3 -0.02 -8.85 19.09
CA GLU A 3 0.62 -9.77 18.15
C GLU A 3 0.74 -9.09 16.78
N PHE A 4 1.97 -8.99 16.30
CA PHE A 4 2.22 -8.52 14.95
C PHE A 4 1.64 -9.53 13.96
N GLN A 5 0.51 -9.17 13.35
CA GLN A 5 -0.15 -10.02 12.37
C GLN A 5 0.62 -9.97 11.06
N LYS A 6 1.16 -11.13 10.66
CA LYS A 6 1.73 -11.30 9.32
C LYS A 6 0.62 -11.21 8.29
N ILE A 7 0.96 -10.64 7.15
CA ILE A 7 0.08 -10.48 6.00
C ILE A 7 0.51 -11.43 4.89
N ASP A 8 -0.44 -11.84 4.05
CA ASP A 8 -0.17 -12.65 2.87
C ASP A 8 -0.85 -12.10 1.61
N GLU A 9 -1.00 -12.90 0.57
CA GLU A 9 -1.59 -12.49 -0.70
C GLU A 9 -3.11 -12.29 -0.61
N ASP A 10 -3.79 -12.96 0.32
CA ASP A 10 -5.24 -12.83 0.56
C ASP A 10 -5.61 -11.46 1.16
N ASP A 11 -4.66 -10.77 1.79
CA ASP A 11 -4.81 -9.40 2.30
C ASP A 11 -4.79 -8.32 1.22
N TYR A 12 -4.69 -8.70 -0.05
CA TYR A 12 -4.51 -7.78 -1.17
C TYR A 12 -5.51 -6.62 -1.19
N PHE A 13 -6.80 -6.93 -1.06
CA PHE A 13 -7.85 -5.90 -1.09
C PHE A 13 -7.83 -5.03 0.16
N ARG A 14 -7.63 -5.63 1.34
CA ARG A 14 -7.58 -4.91 2.62
C ARG A 14 -6.42 -3.92 2.68
N LEU A 15 -5.29 -4.27 2.09
CA LEU A 15 -4.05 -3.48 2.15
C LEU A 15 -3.77 -2.70 0.88
N ASN A 16 -4.74 -2.60 -0.04
CA ASN A 16 -4.53 -1.99 -1.34
C ASN A 16 -4.06 -0.52 -1.23
N ASP A 17 -4.67 0.27 -0.35
CA ASP A 17 -4.29 1.68 -0.17
C ASP A 17 -2.84 1.82 0.32
N ILE A 18 -2.47 1.00 1.32
CA ILE A 18 -1.10 0.96 1.86
C ILE A 18 -0.11 0.49 0.80
N PHE A 19 -0.51 -0.49 0.00
CA PHE A 19 0.28 -1.01 -1.11
C PHE A 19 0.47 0.05 -2.20
N CYS A 20 -0.55 0.81 -2.56
CA CYS A 20 -0.47 1.94 -3.49
C CYS A 20 0.53 2.99 -3.00
N ILE A 21 0.47 3.37 -1.72
CA ILE A 21 1.44 4.29 -1.11
C ILE A 21 2.85 3.71 -1.21
N TRP A 22 3.03 2.42 -0.91
CA TRP A 22 4.32 1.76 -1.01
C TRP A 22 4.86 1.76 -2.45
N LEU A 23 4.01 1.49 -3.44
CA LEU A 23 4.38 1.56 -4.85
C LEU A 23 4.85 2.96 -5.23
N MET A 24 4.09 3.99 -4.88
CA MET A 24 4.42 5.38 -5.20
C MET A 24 5.73 5.81 -4.52
N LYS A 25 5.87 5.61 -3.20
CA LYS A 25 6.98 6.16 -2.42
C LYS A 25 8.24 5.30 -2.44
N LYS A 26 8.15 3.97 -2.65
CA LYS A 26 9.32 3.06 -2.63
C LYS A 26 9.65 2.45 -3.98
N GLN A 27 8.68 2.32 -4.89
CA GLN A 27 8.92 1.77 -6.23
C GLN A 27 8.85 2.82 -7.34
N ASN A 28 8.43 4.06 -7.03
CA ASN A 28 8.20 5.12 -8.00
C ASN A 28 7.32 4.64 -9.17
N THR A 29 6.23 3.93 -8.85
CA THR A 29 5.28 3.36 -9.82
C THR A 29 3.87 3.54 -9.28
N HIS A 30 2.87 3.77 -10.15
CA HIS A 30 1.47 3.76 -9.74
C HIS A 30 0.81 2.41 -9.99
N PHE A 31 -0.26 2.12 -9.27
CA PHE A 31 -0.98 0.87 -9.41
C PHE A 31 -1.51 0.63 -10.82
N GLU A 32 -2.07 1.67 -11.46
CA GLU A 32 -2.62 1.57 -12.83
C GLU A 32 -1.58 1.35 -13.91
N ASP A 33 -0.31 1.62 -13.65
CA ASP A 33 0.78 1.32 -14.59
C ASP A 33 1.17 -0.17 -14.56
N LEU A 34 0.57 -0.97 -13.67
CA LEU A 34 0.91 -2.37 -13.48
C LEU A 34 -0.12 -3.29 -14.14
N SER A 35 0.39 -4.32 -14.83
CA SER A 35 -0.43 -5.49 -15.14
C SER A 35 -0.84 -6.20 -13.85
N TYR A 36 -1.95 -6.94 -13.87
CA TYR A 36 -2.38 -7.77 -12.73
C TYR A 36 -1.28 -8.71 -12.23
N LYS A 37 -0.52 -9.30 -13.15
CA LYS A 37 0.59 -10.20 -12.84
C LYS A 37 1.73 -9.47 -12.11
N ASP A 38 2.06 -8.26 -12.55
CA ASP A 38 3.10 -7.43 -11.91
C ASP A 38 2.64 -6.88 -10.57
N ALA A 39 1.38 -6.48 -10.45
CA ALA A 39 0.75 -6.09 -9.20
C ALA A 39 0.87 -7.20 -8.15
N LYS A 40 0.45 -8.44 -8.48
CA LYS A 40 0.60 -9.59 -7.57
C LYS A 40 2.05 -9.86 -7.19
N LYS A 41 2.98 -9.82 -8.15
CA LYS A 41 4.41 -10.01 -7.89
C LYS A 41 4.97 -8.94 -6.94
N LYS A 42 4.59 -7.67 -7.13
CA LYS A 42 4.99 -6.56 -6.26
C LYS A 42 4.33 -6.65 -4.89
N PHE A 43 3.07 -7.09 -4.81
CA PHE A 43 2.37 -7.30 -3.54
C PHE A 43 3.03 -8.40 -2.71
N LYS A 44 3.41 -9.52 -3.32
CA LYS A 44 4.19 -10.57 -2.64
C LYS A 44 5.52 -10.04 -2.07
N LYS A 45 6.18 -9.12 -2.79
CA LYS A 45 7.39 -8.44 -2.30
C LYS A 45 7.08 -7.49 -1.14
N PHE A 46 5.95 -6.79 -1.20
CA PHE A 46 5.44 -5.97 -0.10
C PHE A 46 5.18 -6.81 1.15
N CYS A 47 4.43 -7.91 1.07
CA CYS A 47 4.14 -8.79 2.22
C CYS A 47 5.43 -9.31 2.86
N LYS A 48 6.42 -9.74 2.06
CA LYS A 48 7.73 -10.12 2.58
C LYS A 48 8.42 -9.00 3.36
N ARG A 49 8.37 -7.75 2.88
CA ARG A 49 9.01 -6.62 3.58
C ARG A 49 8.24 -6.22 4.84
N TYR A 50 6.91 -6.22 4.75
CA TYR A 50 6.02 -5.96 5.87
C TYR A 50 6.27 -6.98 6.99
N ASN A 51 6.24 -8.27 6.68
CA ASN A 51 6.41 -9.35 7.65
C ASN A 51 7.80 -9.39 8.31
N ASN A 52 8.81 -8.87 7.62
CA ASN A 52 10.17 -8.74 8.16
C ASN A 52 10.40 -7.40 8.88
N GLN A 53 9.36 -6.59 9.05
CA GLN A 53 9.42 -5.26 9.65
C GLN A 53 10.44 -4.32 8.96
N LYS A 54 10.63 -4.45 7.63
CA LYS A 54 11.61 -3.70 6.82
C LYS A 54 11.02 -2.49 6.08
N LEU A 55 9.81 -2.11 6.43
CA LEU A 55 9.17 -0.86 6.00
C LEU A 55 9.32 0.21 7.07
N ASP A 56 9.08 1.46 6.68
CA ASP A 56 9.06 2.58 7.62
C ASP A 56 7.97 2.35 8.69
N PRO A 57 8.19 2.76 9.95
CA PRO A 57 7.23 2.53 11.04
C PRO A 57 5.79 2.96 10.72
N LEU A 58 5.64 4.03 9.93
CA LEU A 58 4.34 4.53 9.54
C LEU A 58 3.51 3.50 8.75
N TYR A 59 4.14 2.54 8.05
CA TYR A 59 3.42 1.49 7.32
C TYR A 59 2.68 0.49 8.22
N TYR A 60 3.00 0.46 9.52
CA TYR A 60 2.28 -0.36 10.51
C TYR A 60 1.22 0.45 11.25
N GLU A 61 1.13 1.76 11.01
CA GLU A 61 0.10 2.66 11.55
C GLU A 61 -0.84 3.06 10.40
N HIS A 62 -1.69 2.12 9.98
CA HIS A 62 -2.50 2.21 8.75
C HIS A 62 -3.28 3.52 8.62
N GLU A 63 -4.00 3.91 9.68
CA GLU A 63 -4.82 5.12 9.70
C GLU A 63 -3.97 6.38 9.50
N LYS A 64 -2.84 6.49 10.20
CA LYS A 64 -1.91 7.64 10.08
C LYS A 64 -1.24 7.69 8.72
N LEU A 65 -0.89 6.52 8.16
CA LEU A 65 -0.31 6.44 6.82
C LEU A 65 -1.30 6.94 5.77
N ILE A 66 -2.55 6.46 5.84
CA ILE A 66 -3.60 6.83 4.89
C ILE A 66 -3.92 8.32 5.05
N GLU A 67 -4.07 8.84 6.27
CA GLU A 67 -4.29 10.27 6.51
C GLU A 67 -3.17 11.12 5.91
N LYS A 68 -1.89 10.73 6.14
CA LYS A 68 -0.73 11.45 5.62
C LYS A 68 -0.68 11.50 4.09
N TYR A 69 -1.11 10.43 3.43
CA TYR A 69 -1.02 10.27 1.97
C TYR A 69 -2.40 10.26 1.29
N GLN A 70 -3.44 10.74 1.98
CA GLN A 70 -4.82 10.71 1.49
C GLN A 70 -4.94 11.43 0.15
N SER A 71 -4.27 12.59 0.02
CA SER A 71 -4.21 13.33 -1.22
C SER A 71 -3.54 12.55 -2.35
N ASP A 72 -2.43 11.86 -2.10
CA ASP A 72 -1.73 11.03 -3.10
C ASP A 72 -2.62 9.87 -3.60
N ILE A 73 -3.39 9.22 -2.72
CA ILE A 73 -4.27 8.09 -3.07
C ILE A 73 -5.51 8.55 -3.84
N GLN A 74 -6.09 9.69 -3.47
CA GLN A 74 -7.31 10.24 -4.09
C GLN A 74 -7.05 10.98 -5.42
N SER A 75 -5.80 11.30 -5.75
CA SER A 75 -5.43 12.23 -6.83
C SER A 75 -5.65 11.76 -8.28
N LYS A 76 -6.32 10.63 -8.55
CA LYS A 76 -6.74 10.29 -9.92
C LYS A 76 -8.21 10.51 -10.24
N HIS A 77 -9.00 10.87 -9.24
CA HIS A 77 -10.35 11.35 -9.47
C HIS A 77 -10.62 12.59 -8.62
N LYS A 78 -10.13 13.75 -9.08
CA LYS A 78 -10.76 15.04 -8.72
C LYS A 78 -12.17 15.05 -9.30
N TRP A 79 -13.14 14.49 -8.58
CA TRP A 79 -14.54 14.78 -8.84
C TRP A 79 -14.80 16.21 -8.37
N ASN A 80 -14.81 17.14 -9.33
CA ASN A 80 -15.28 18.50 -9.08
C ASN A 80 -16.80 18.44 -8.96
N PHE A 81 -17.33 18.21 -7.75
CA PHE A 81 -18.73 18.48 -7.48
C PHE A 81 -18.94 19.99 -7.61
N LYS A 82 -19.80 20.38 -8.57
CA LYS A 82 -20.26 21.75 -8.79
C LYS A 82 -21.63 21.90 -8.17
#